data_AF-A0A3M5ENV8-F1
#
_entry.id   AF-A0A3M5ENV8-F1
#
_cell.length_a   1.000
_cell.length_b   1.000
_cell.length_c   1.000
_cell.angle_alpha   90.00
_cell.angle_beta   90.00
_cell.angle_gamma   90.00
#
_symmetry.space_group_name_H-M   'P 1'
#
loop_
_entity.id
_entity.type
_entity.pdbx_description
1 polymer ?
#
loop_
_entity_poly.entity_id
_entity_poly.type
_entity_poly.pdbx_seq_one_letter_code
_entity_poly.pdbx_strand_id
1 'polypeptide(L)'
;SLTLTVAGDRVCDDADVVRRWALAGKGLVYKSWLDVAEDVRAGRLRLLLPDWQGEATPMNLLCTHRAQLTRPVTLLRAFVRERCDALLAEAPWTRN
;
A
#
# COMPACT_ATOMS: atom_id res chain seq x y z
N SER A 1 -16.07 -20.12 11.71
CA SER A 1 -14.73 -19.56 11.39
C SER A 1 -13.71 -20.22 12.30
N LEU A 2 -12.56 -20.62 11.76
CA LEU A 2 -11.44 -21.11 12.57
C LEU A 2 -10.47 -19.95 12.78
N THR A 3 -10.22 -19.59 14.03
CA THR A 3 -9.26 -18.53 14.38
C THR A 3 -7.96 -19.18 14.84
N LEU A 4 -6.84 -18.83 14.20
CA LEU A 4 -5.52 -19.33 14.54
C LEU A 4 -4.67 -18.19 15.09
N THR A 5 -4.10 -18.38 16.28
CA THR A 5 -3.09 -17.47 16.83
C THR A 5 -1.74 -17.79 16.20
N VAL A 6 -1.16 -16.82 15.52
CA VAL A 6 0.20 -16.93 14.96
C VAL A 6 1.19 -16.25 15.91
N ALA A 7 2.38 -16.84 16.05
CA ALA A 7 3.51 -16.24 16.75
C ALA A 7 4.53 -15.72 15.73
N GLY A 8 5.16 -14.58 16.05
CA GLY A 8 6.24 -14.00 15.27
C GLY A 8 7.42 -13.61 16.16
N ASP A 9 8.63 -13.61 15.61
CA ASP A 9 9.86 -13.21 16.29
C ASP A 9 10.22 -11.73 16.02
N ARG A 10 9.34 -10.99 15.33
CA ARG A 10 9.53 -9.60 14.89
C ARG A 10 8.24 -8.80 15.01
N VAL A 11 8.33 -7.63 15.62
CA VAL A 11 7.26 -6.63 15.71
C VAL A 11 7.89 -5.26 15.47
N CYS A 12 7.27 -4.44 14.62
CA CYS A 12 7.70 -3.08 14.34
C CYS A 12 6.51 -2.23 13.90
N ASP A 13 6.51 -0.96 14.29
CA ASP A 13 5.53 0.06 13.93
C ASP A 13 5.96 0.89 12.70
N ASP A 14 7.19 0.71 12.20
CA ASP A 14 7.68 1.32 10.97
C ASP A 14 7.38 0.45 9.73
N ALA A 15 6.60 1.01 8.83
CA ALA A 15 6.13 0.33 7.62
C ALA A 15 7.25 -0.01 6.62
N ASP A 16 8.34 0.76 6.55
CA ASP A 16 9.47 0.50 5.66
C ASP A 16 10.38 -0.59 6.24
N VAL A 17 10.59 -0.63 7.55
CA VAL A 17 11.31 -1.74 8.21
C VAL A 17 10.66 -3.08 7.89
N VAL A 18 9.33 -3.17 8.02
CA VAL A 18 8.56 -4.37 7.68
C VAL A 18 8.72 -4.74 6.20
N ARG A 19 8.70 -3.76 5.29
CA ARG A 19 8.95 -3.99 3.86
C ARG A 19 10.35 -4.56 3.60
N ARG A 20 11.38 -3.99 4.24
CA ARG A 20 12.77 -4.47 4.11
C ARG A 20 12.93 -5.90 4.65
N TRP A 21 12.21 -6.28 5.70
CA TRP A 21 12.19 -7.66 6.17
C TRP A 21 11.59 -8.62 5.14
N ALA A 22 10.50 -8.25 4.48
CA ALA A 22 9.92 -9.06 3.39
C ALA A 22 10.92 -9.25 2.25
N LEU A 23 11.58 -8.17 1.82
CA LEU A 23 12.60 -8.20 0.76
C LEU A 23 13.81 -9.06 1.16
N ALA A 24 14.14 -9.12 2.44
CA ALA A 24 15.20 -9.97 2.99
C ALA A 24 14.75 -11.41 3.28
N GLY A 25 13.53 -11.79 2.87
CA GLY A 25 12.98 -13.14 3.06
C GLY A 25 12.68 -13.51 4.51
N LYS A 26 12.37 -12.52 5.38
CA LYS A 26 12.14 -12.73 6.82
C LYS A 26 10.68 -13.00 7.18
N GLY A 27 9.85 -13.34 6.20
CA GLY A 27 8.46 -13.78 6.43
C GLY A 27 7.48 -13.16 5.46
N LEU A 28 6.20 -13.24 5.84
CA LEU A 28 5.07 -12.70 5.10
C LEU A 28 4.69 -11.34 5.66
N VAL A 29 4.28 -10.43 4.78
CA VAL A 29 3.82 -9.10 5.17
C VAL A 29 2.48 -8.79 4.54
N TYR A 30 1.61 -8.18 5.32
CA TYR A 30 0.37 -7.58 4.86
C TYR A 30 0.59 -6.07 4.77
N LYS A 31 0.56 -5.52 3.55
CA LYS A 31 0.86 -4.11 3.27
C LYS A 31 -0.05 -3.57 2.17
N SER A 32 -0.15 -2.25 2.08
CA SER A 32 -0.87 -1.58 1.00
C SER A 32 -0.20 -1.86 -0.35
N TRP A 33 -0.99 -1.89 -1.43
CA TRP A 33 -0.46 -2.01 -2.78
C TRP A 33 0.58 -0.94 -3.09
N LEU A 34 0.29 0.30 -2.70
CA LEU A 34 1.15 1.46 -2.97
C LEU A 34 2.56 1.28 -2.39
N ASP A 35 2.70 0.54 -1.29
CA ASP A 35 4.02 0.27 -0.69
C ASP A 35 4.83 -0.81 -1.42
N VAL A 36 4.16 -1.76 -2.09
CA VAL A 36 4.80 -3.00 -2.59
C VAL A 36 4.70 -3.18 -4.10
N ALA A 37 3.89 -2.38 -4.80
CA ALA A 37 3.63 -2.49 -6.24
C ALA A 37 4.94 -2.53 -7.05
N GLU A 38 5.90 -1.66 -6.73
CA GLU A 38 7.18 -1.64 -7.42
C GLU A 38 8.00 -2.92 -7.20
N ASP A 39 8.04 -3.44 -5.98
CA ASP A 39 8.77 -4.67 -5.68
C ASP A 39 8.13 -5.90 -6.32
N VAL A 40 6.80 -5.93 -6.36
CA VAL A 40 6.05 -6.98 -7.04
C VAL A 40 6.31 -6.93 -8.54
N ARG A 41 6.23 -5.74 -9.15
CA ARG A 41 6.55 -5.52 -10.57
C ARG A 41 8.00 -5.90 -10.91
N ALA A 42 8.93 -5.63 -10.00
CA ALA A 42 10.33 -6.00 -10.15
C ALA A 42 10.63 -7.49 -9.84
N GLY A 43 9.63 -8.28 -9.44
CA GLY A 43 9.78 -9.69 -9.07
C GLY A 43 10.52 -9.92 -7.74
N ARG A 44 10.75 -8.88 -6.94
CA ARG A 44 11.39 -8.97 -5.63
C ARG A 44 10.44 -9.48 -4.55
N LEU A 45 9.15 -9.15 -4.68
CA LEU A 45 8.07 -9.68 -3.85
C LEU A 45 7.07 -10.45 -4.70
N ARG A 46 6.41 -11.42 -4.08
CA ARG A 46 5.37 -12.22 -4.71
C ARG A 46 4.12 -12.22 -3.83
N LEU A 47 2.96 -12.12 -4.48
CA LEU A 47 1.67 -12.24 -3.83
C LEU A 47 1.36 -13.70 -3.52
N LEU A 48 0.89 -13.97 -2.31
CA LEU A 48 0.55 -15.33 -1.86
C LEU A 48 -0.95 -15.61 -1.88
N LEU A 49 -1.78 -14.62 -1.58
CA LEU A 49 -3.24 -14.74 -1.50
C LEU A 49 -3.89 -13.69 -2.41
N PRO A 50 -3.71 -13.77 -3.74
CA PRO A 50 -4.18 -12.74 -4.67
C PRO A 50 -5.70 -12.56 -4.69
N ASP A 51 -6.46 -13.63 -4.36
CA ASP A 51 -7.92 -13.60 -4.31
C ASP A 51 -8.47 -13.01 -3.00
N TRP A 52 -7.60 -12.83 -2.00
CA TRP A 52 -7.99 -12.26 -0.71
C TRP A 52 -7.66 -10.77 -0.69
N GLN A 53 -8.71 -9.96 -0.84
CA GLN A 53 -8.60 -8.51 -0.70
C GLN A 53 -8.66 -8.15 0.78
N GLY A 54 -7.66 -7.38 1.21
CA GLY A 54 -7.65 -6.77 2.53
C GLY A 54 -8.72 -5.68 2.68
N GLU A 55 -8.69 -4.99 3.81
CA GLU A 55 -9.60 -3.89 4.09
C GLU A 55 -9.32 -2.67 3.20
N ALA A 56 -10.39 -2.02 2.73
CA ALA A 56 -10.29 -0.80 1.94
C ALA A 56 -9.69 0.34 2.76
N THR A 57 -8.58 0.90 2.29
CA THR A 57 -7.84 1.98 2.96
C THR A 57 -7.77 3.22 2.07
N PRO A 58 -8.81 4.09 2.10
CA PRO A 58 -8.86 5.26 1.23
C PRO A 58 -7.79 6.29 1.60
N MET A 59 -6.98 6.69 0.63
CA MET A 59 -5.98 7.75 0.80
C MET A 59 -6.57 9.13 0.46
N ASN A 60 -6.51 10.04 1.42
CA ASN A 60 -7.11 11.38 1.31
C ASN A 60 -6.05 12.47 1.47
N LEU A 61 -6.19 13.55 0.68
CA LEU A 61 -5.43 14.79 0.89
C LEU A 61 -6.26 15.73 1.77
N LEU A 62 -5.78 15.99 2.99
CA LEU A 62 -6.45 16.87 3.95
C LEU A 62 -5.89 18.29 3.87
N CYS A 63 -6.77 19.29 3.90
CA CYS A 63 -6.42 20.70 4.01
C CYS A 63 -7.16 21.26 5.23
N THR A 64 -6.46 21.93 6.14
CA THR A 64 -7.06 22.37 7.41
C THR A 64 -7.97 23.58 7.22
N HIS A 65 -7.83 24.32 6.12
CA HIS A 65 -8.71 25.44 5.78
C HIS A 65 -8.92 25.58 4.26
N ARG A 66 -10.13 25.99 3.84
CA ARG A 66 -10.48 26.14 2.40
C ARG A 66 -9.56 27.10 1.65
N ALA A 67 -9.05 28.13 2.32
CA ALA A 67 -8.10 29.08 1.74
C ALA A 67 -6.76 28.43 1.33
N GLN A 68 -6.42 27.26 1.89
CA GLN A 68 -5.22 26.50 1.52
C GLN A 68 -5.39 25.70 0.22
N LEU A 69 -6.61 25.61 -0.33
CA LEU A 69 -6.90 25.01 -1.64
C LEU A 69 -6.46 25.94 -2.78
N THR A 70 -5.18 26.27 -2.78
CA THR A 70 -4.54 27.10 -3.79
C THR A 70 -4.32 26.32 -5.08
N ARG A 71 -3.97 27.04 -6.16
CA ARG A 71 -3.62 26.41 -7.45
C ARG A 71 -2.48 25.39 -7.31
N PRO A 72 -1.36 25.68 -6.60
CA PRO A 72 -0.31 24.68 -6.37
C PRO A 72 -0.79 23.40 -5.67
N VAL A 73 -1.62 23.52 -4.63
CA VAL A 73 -2.16 22.35 -3.92
C VAL A 73 -3.06 21.51 -4.83
N THR A 74 -3.85 22.16 -5.67
CA THR A 74 -4.69 21.46 -6.65
C THR A 74 -3.85 20.71 -7.69
N LEU A 75 -2.76 21.31 -8.17
CA LEU A 75 -1.82 20.68 -9.09
C LEU A 75 -1.10 19.49 -8.44
N LEU A 76 -0.64 19.64 -7.20
CA LEU A 76 -0.05 18.54 -6.43
C LEU A 76 -1.03 17.38 -6.26
N ARG A 77 -2.29 17.68 -5.89
CA ARG A 77 -3.35 16.66 -5.76
C ARG A 77 -3.57 15.90 -7.07
N ALA A 78 -3.58 16.61 -8.20
CA ALA A 78 -3.75 15.99 -9.51
C ALA A 78 -2.56 15.09 -9.85
N PHE A 79 -1.33 15.59 -9.66
CA PHE A 79 -0.10 14.86 -9.89
C PHE A 79 -0.01 13.57 -9.05
N VAL A 80 -0.25 13.67 -7.74
CA VAL A 80 -0.21 12.51 -6.85
C VAL A 80 -1.27 11.48 -7.26
N ARG A 81 -2.48 11.94 -7.59
CA ARG A 81 -3.58 11.06 -8.02
C ARG A 81 -3.22 10.28 -9.29
N GLU A 82 -2.68 10.94 -10.29
CA GLU A 82 -2.23 10.30 -11.54
C GLU A 82 -1.25 9.16 -11.27
N ARG A 83 -0.25 9.39 -10.39
CA ARG A 83 0.72 8.34 -10.02
C ARG A 83 0.09 7.19 -9.25
N CYS A 84 -0.82 7.49 -8.33
CA CYS A 84 -1.55 6.45 -7.59
C CYS A 84 -2.45 5.63 -8.50
N ASP A 85 -3.12 6.26 -9.46
CA ASP A 85 -3.97 5.57 -10.42
C ASP A 85 -3.15 4.68 -11.34
N ALA A 86 -1.96 5.13 -11.79
CA ALA A 86 -1.03 4.30 -12.55
C ALA A 86 -0.60 3.05 -11.77
N LEU A 87 -0.21 3.20 -10.49
CA LEU A 87 0.14 2.05 -9.64
C LEU A 87 -1.06 1.12 -9.42
N LEU A 88 -2.24 1.67 -9.15
CA LEU A 88 -3.45 0.89 -8.89
C LEU A 88 -4.01 0.21 -10.14
N ALA A 89 -3.69 0.68 -11.35
CA ALA A 89 -4.05 0.00 -12.59
C ALA A 89 -3.30 -1.34 -12.76
N GLU A 90 -2.13 -1.48 -12.13
CA GLU A 90 -1.35 -2.72 -12.10
C GLU A 90 -1.77 -3.68 -10.98
N ALA A 91 -2.74 -3.27 -10.15
CA ALA A 91 -3.20 -4.10 -9.06
C ALA A 91 -3.86 -5.40 -9.60
N PRO A 92 -3.59 -6.56 -8.98
CA PRO A 92 -4.07 -7.85 -9.44
C PRO A 92 -5.57 -8.09 -9.17
N TRP A 93 -6.27 -7.18 -8.47
CA TRP A 93 -7.70 -7.29 -8.19
C TRP A 93 -8.53 -6.36 -9.09
N THR A 94 -9.73 -6.81 -9.45
CA THR A 94 -10.73 -6.00 -10.13
C THR A 94 -11.28 -4.93 -9.17
N ARG A 95 -11.19 -3.65 -9.56
CA ARG A 95 -11.94 -2.57 -8.90
C ARG A 95 -13.43 -2.83 -9.16
N ASN A 96 -14.17 -3.15 -8.10
CA ASN A 96 -15.64 -3.25 -8.13
C ASN A 96 -16.27 -1.86 -8.18
#